data_AF-A0A820I858-F1
#
_entry.id   AF-A0A820I858-F1
#
_cell.length_a   1.000
_cell.length_b   1.000
_cell.length_c   1.000
_cell.angle_alpha   90.00
_cell.angle_beta   90.00
_cell.angle_gamma   90.00
#
_symmetry.space_group_name_H-M   'P 1'
#
loop_
_entity.id
_entity.type
_entity.pdbx_description
1 polymer ?
#
loop_
_entity_poly.entity_id
_entity_poly.type
_entity_poly.pdbx_seq_one_letter_code
_entity_poly.pdbx_strand_id
1 'polypeptide(L)' 'LLDVTCTSVANMIKGKTSEEIRQTFNIKNDFTPQEEEQIKKENEWCENK' A
#
# COMPACT_ATOMS: atom_id res chain seq x y z
N LEU A 1 19.68 14.08 -4.68
CA LEU A 1 19.59 12.68 -5.16
C LEU A 1 18.49 11.93 -4.40
N LEU A 2 18.56 11.90 -3.07
CA LEU A 2 17.59 11.22 -2.20
C LEU A 2 16.14 11.67 -2.46
N ASP A 3 15.86 12.97 -2.51
CA ASP A 3 14.50 13.49 -2.71
C ASP A 3 13.89 13.05 -4.05
N VAL A 4 14.70 13.04 -5.11
CA VAL A 4 14.26 12.63 -6.46
C VAL A 4 13.94 11.14 -6.47
N THR A 5 14.79 10.32 -5.85
CA THR A 5 14.54 8.88 -5.73
C THR A 5 13.33 8.56 -4.85
N CYS A 6 13.15 9.27 -3.73
CA CYS A 6 11.98 9.11 -2.87
C CYS A 6 10.68 9.52 -3.58
N THR A 7 10.71 10.61 -4.36
CA THR A 7 9.57 11.07 -5.15
C THR A 7 9.19 10.05 -6.22
N SER A 8 10.18 9.44 -6.88
CA SER A 8 9.95 8.39 -7.88
C SER A 8 9.27 7.17 -7.26
N VAL A 9 9.74 6.68 -6.09
CA VAL A 9 9.11 5.56 -5.37
C VAL A 9 7.70 5.92 -4.89
N ALA A 10 7.49 7.15 -4.38
CA ALA A 10 6.18 7.62 -3.96
C ALA A 10 5.17 7.62 -5.13
N ASN A 11 5.62 8.04 -6.33
CA ASN A 11 4.79 7.99 -7.54
C ASN A 11 4.46 6.55 -7.98
N MET A 12 5.32 5.57 -7.68
CA MET A 12 5.03 4.15 -7.98
C MET A 12 3.98 3.54 -7.05
N ILE A 13 3.78 4.13 -5.86
CA ILE A 13 2.83 3.66 -4.83
C ILE A 13 1.49 4.39 -4.95
N LYS A 14 1.51 5.66 -5.36
CA LYS A 14 0.31 6.50 -5.44
C LYS A 14 -0.77 5.91 -6.35
N GLY A 15 -1.97 5.71 -5.79
CA GLY A 15 -3.15 5.24 -6.53
C GLY A 15 -3.19 3.73 -6.82
N LYS A 16 -2.19 2.97 -6.36
CA LYS A 16 -2.21 1.50 -6.43
C LYS A 16 -2.88 0.91 -5.20
N THR A 17 -3.47 -0.27 -5.36
CA THR A 17 -4.02 -1.03 -4.22
C THR A 17 -2.90 -1.66 -3.38
N SER A 18 -3.24 -2.05 -2.16
CA SER A 18 -2.28 -2.70 -1.26
C SER A 18 -1.69 -3.97 -1.85
N GLU A 19 -2.48 -4.72 -2.60
CA GLU A 19 -2.13 -5.95 -3.30
C GLU A 19 -1.18 -5.69 -4.47
N GLU A 20 -1.43 -4.66 -5.28
CA GLU A 20 -0.57 -4.26 -6.40
C GLU A 20 0.80 -3.75 -5.94
N ILE A 21 0.83 -3.00 -4.83
CA ILE A 21 2.07 -2.53 -4.20
C ILE A 21 2.88 -3.73 -3.73
N ARG A 22 2.24 -4.68 -3.03
CA ARG A 22 2.91 -5.90 -2.55
C ARG A 22 3.50 -6.72 -3.69
N GLN A 23 2.79 -6.87 -4.81
CA GLN A 23 3.32 -7.54 -6.00
C GLN A 23 4.50 -6.79 -6.62
N THR A 24 4.37 -5.47 -6.80
CA THR A 24 5.41 -4.63 -7.44
C THR A 24 6.73 -4.67 -6.66
N PHE A 25 6.66 -4.61 -5.33
CA PHE A 25 7.83 -4.59 -4.45
C PHE A 25 8.21 -5.97 -3.92
N ASN A 26 7.53 -7.03 -4.38
CA ASN A 26 7.73 -8.41 -3.94
C ASN A 26 7.67 -8.57 -2.41
N ILE A 27 6.71 -7.89 -1.78
CA ILE A 27 6.46 -7.90 -0.33
C ILE A 27 5.46 -9.01 -0.01
N LYS A 28 5.82 -9.90 0.91
CA LYS A 28 4.92 -10.96 1.40
C LYS A 28 3.84 -10.34 2.28
N ASN A 29 2.59 -10.75 2.08
CA ASN A 29 1.52 -10.49 3.04
C ASN A 29 1.76 -11.33 4.30
N ASP A 30 2.06 -10.68 5.40
CA ASP A 30 2.27 -11.26 6.72
C ASP A 30 1.07 -11.09 7.66
N PHE A 31 0.02 -10.40 7.21
CA PHE A 31 -1.22 -10.28 7.97
C PHE A 31 -2.04 -11.57 7.90
N THR A 32 -2.67 -11.92 9.02
CA THR A 32 -3.74 -12.91 9.03
C THR A 32 -4.99 -12.36 8.33
N PRO A 33 -5.89 -13.22 7.80
CA PRO A 33 -7.12 -12.75 7.15
C PRO A 33 -7.97 -11.83 8.04
N GLN A 34 -8.00 -12.11 9.35
CA GLN A 34 -8.74 -11.31 10.33
C GLN A 34 -8.11 -9.92 10.53
N GLU A 35 -6.77 -9.85 10.61
CA GLU A 35 -6.06 -8.57 10.71
C GLU A 35 -6.21 -7.76 9.42
N GLU A 36 -6.13 -8.41 8.26
CA GLU A 36 -6.31 -7.74 6.96
C GLU A 36 -7.71 -7.15 6.81
N GLU A 37 -8.75 -7.88 7.23
CA GLU A 37 -10.14 -7.40 7.21
C GLU A 37 -10.35 -6.23 8.18
N GLN A 38 -9.76 -6.30 9.38
CA GLN A 38 -9.79 -5.21 10.33
C GLN A 38 -9.06 -3.97 9.79
N ILE A 39 -7.87 -4.14 9.20
CA ILE A 39 -7.09 -3.05 8.59
C ILE A 39 -7.84 -2.44 7.40
N LYS A 40 -8.51 -3.24 6.57
CA LYS A 40 -9.35 -2.74 5.46
C LYS A 40 -10.50 -1.89 6.00
N LYS A 41 -11.23 -2.40 7.00
CA LYS A 41 -12.32 -1.67 7.66
C LYS A 41 -11.84 -0.37 8.32
N GLU A 42 -10.69 -0.40 9.00
CA GLU A 42 -10.08 0.78 9.61
C GLU A 42 -9.56 1.79 8.59
N ASN A 43 -9.23 1.38 7.37
CA ASN A 43 -8.74 2.25 6.30
C ASN A 43 -9.81 2.64 5.27
N GLU A 44 -11.08 2.25 5.44
CA GLU A 44 -12.20 2.64 4.55
C GLU A 44 -12.35 4.16 4.40
N TRP A 45 -11.92 4.95 5.39
CA TRP A 45 -11.93 6.42 5.30
C TRP A 45 -10.95 6.98 4.26
N CYS A 46 -9.92 6.23 3.87
CA CYS A 46 -8.96 6.62 2.83
C CYS A 46 -9.50 6.38 1.41
N GLU A 47 -10.38 5.40 1.23
CA GLU A 47 -10.94 5.05 -0.09
C GLU A 47 -12.07 5.99 -0.53
N ASN A 48 -12.68 6.71 0.41
CA ASN A 48 -13.83 7.61 0.17
C ASN A 48 -13.44 9.08 -0.13
N LYS A 49 -12.23 9.35 -0.63
CA LYS A 49 -11.75 10.72 -0.90
C LYS A 49 -11.26 10.95 -2.32
#